data_AF-A0A921NGP7-F1
#
_entry.id   AF-A0A921NGP7-F1
#
_cell.length_a   1.000
_cell.length_b   1.000
_cell.length_c   1.000
_cell.angle_alpha   90.00
_cell.angle_beta   90.00
_cell.angle_gamma   90.00
#
_symmetry.space_group_name_H-M   'P 1'
#
loop_
_entity.id
_entity.type
_entity.pdbx_description
1 polymer ?
#
loop_
_entity_poly.entity_id
_entity_poly.type
_entity_poly.pdbx_seq_one_letter_code
_entity_poly.pdbx_strand_id
1 'polypeptide(L)' 'MPNPNSPNGCYQRHGYTVERTPRKSGAGHHRAIYDQNGQQVLNRAGYDAEIQFCTEHGLMLKEDQVPLQTA' A
#
# COMPACT_ATOMS: atom_id res chain seq x y z
N MET A 1 -15.07 2.72 -0.48
CA MET A 1 -13.75 3.01 0.11
C MET A 1 -12.83 1.83 -0.13
N PRO A 2 -11.52 2.02 -0.38
CA PRO A 2 -10.59 0.90 -0.52
C PRO A 2 -10.61 0.03 0.75
N ASN A 3 -10.34 -1.27 0.60
CA ASN A 3 -10.21 -2.16 1.76
C ASN A 3 -9.16 -1.55 2.72
N PRO A 4 -9.48 -1.38 4.01
CA PRO A 4 -8.60 -0.74 4.99
C PRO A 4 -7.18 -1.35 5.03
N ASN A 5 -7.04 -2.66 4.81
CA ASN A 5 -5.76 -3.38 4.80
C ASN A 5 -5.22 -3.69 3.39
N SER A 6 -5.76 -3.03 2.36
CA SER A 6 -5.11 -2.97 1.04
C SER A 6 -4.06 -1.85 0.99
N PRO A 7 -3.13 -1.87 0.02
CA PRO A 7 -2.14 -0.79 -0.14
C PRO A 7 -2.77 0.60 -0.22
N ASN A 8 -3.82 0.75 -1.02
CA ASN A 8 -4.51 2.04 -1.14
C ASN A 8 -5.18 2.45 0.18
N GLY A 9 -5.71 1.49 0.95
CA GLY A 9 -6.33 1.76 2.25
C GLY A 9 -5.32 2.18 3.31
N CYS A 10 -4.20 1.47 3.43
CA CYS A 10 -3.15 1.84 4.38
C CYS A 10 -2.57 3.23 4.04
N TYR A 11 -2.18 3.48 2.79
CA TYR A 11 -1.62 4.77 2.40
C TYR A 11 -2.58 5.94 2.64
N GLN A 12 -3.85 5.79 2.24
CA GLN A 12 -4.83 6.86 2.38
C GLN A 12 -5.05 7.28 3.83
N ARG A 13 -5.10 6.32 4.77
CA ARG A 13 -5.33 6.64 6.20
C ARG A 13 -4.17 7.37 6.85
N HIS A 14 -2.95 7.12 6.36
CA HIS A 14 -1.73 7.63 6.97
C HIS A 14 -1.13 8.81 6.18
N GLY A 15 -1.90 9.41 5.27
CA GLY A 15 -1.50 10.64 4.56
C GLY A 15 -0.46 10.43 3.46
N TYR A 16 -0.25 9.20 3.00
CA TYR A 16 0.64 8.93 1.88
C TYR A 16 -0.04 9.28 0.55
N THR A 17 0.76 9.76 -0.40
CA THR A 17 0.32 10.03 -1.77
C THR A 17 0.72 8.89 -2.69
N VAL A 18 -0.20 8.47 -3.57
CA VAL A 18 0.03 7.43 -4.58
C VAL A 18 -0.06 8.05 -5.96
N GLU A 19 1.09 8.21 -6.62
CA GLU A 19 1.14 8.62 -8.03
C GLU A 19 1.12 7.41 -8.95
N ARG A 20 0.43 7.54 -10.10
CA ARG A 20 0.28 6.46 -11.08
C ARG A 20 0.73 6.96 -12.45
N THR A 21 1.78 6.35 -12.99
CA THR A 21 2.25 6.61 -14.36
C THR A 21 1.89 5.41 -15.24
N PRO A 22 1.21 5.60 -16.39
CA PRO A 22 0.97 4.51 -17.33
C PRO A 22 2.29 3.82 -17.72
N ARG A 23 2.25 2.49 -17.90
CA ARG A 23 3.40 1.76 -18.41
C ARG A 23 3.63 2.14 -19.89
N LYS A 24 4.91 2.20 -20.31
CA LYS A 24 5.27 2.48 -21.71
C LYS A 24 4.76 1.40 -22.67
N SER A 25 4.60 0.17 -22.18
CA SER A 25 4.04 -0.96 -22.91
C SER A 25 3.27 -1.88 -21.95
N GLY A 26 2.25 -2.55 -22.49
CA GLY A 26 1.36 -3.42 -21.71
C GLY A 26 0.32 -2.65 -20.90
N ALA A 27 -0.57 -3.40 -20.25
CA ALA A 27 -1.62 -2.84 -19.40
C ALA A 27 -1.07 -2.40 -18.03
N GLY A 28 -1.70 -1.39 -17.43
CA GLY A 28 -1.48 -0.99 -16.04
C GLY A 28 -0.57 0.22 -15.85
N HIS A 29 -0.20 0.46 -14.58
CA HIS A 29 0.56 1.63 -14.14
C HIS A 29 1.79 1.22 -13.32
N HIS A 30 2.82 2.06 -13.38
CA HIS A 30 3.82 2.17 -12.33
C HIS A 30 3.27 3.05 -11.22
N ARG A 31 3.61 2.71 -9.97
CA ARG A 31 3.24 3.48 -8.80
C ARG A 31 4.47 4.06 -8.14
N ALA A 32 4.36 5.30 -7.69
CA ALA A 32 5.30 5.94 -6.78
C ALA A 32 4.53 6.36 -5.54
N ILE A 33 5.08 6.02 -4.36
CA ILE A 33 4.44 6.29 -3.07
C ILE A 33 5.30 7.31 -2.34
N TYR A 34 4.65 8.37 -1.87
CA TYR A 34 5.27 9.48 -1.16
C TYR A 34 4.68 9.59 0.24
N ASP A 35 5.53 9.87 1.22
CA ASP A 35 5.08 10.17 2.58
C ASP A 35 4.46 11.58 2.68
N GLN A 36 4.02 11.95 3.88
CA GLN A 36 3.42 13.26 4.17
C GLN A 36 4.38 14.46 3.96
N ASN A 37 5.69 14.21 3.89
CA ASN A 37 6.71 15.23 3.62
C ASN A 37 7.03 15.34 2.12
N GLY A 38 6.40 14.52 1.27
CA GLY A 38 6.71 14.43 -0.15
C GLY A 38 7.97 13.61 -0.45
N GLN A 39 8.52 12.86 0.51
CA GLN A 39 9.64 11.95 0.27
C GLN A 39 9.14 10.67 -0.40
N GLN A 40 9.75 10.29 -1.52
CA GLN A 40 9.44 9.03 -2.18
C GLN A 40 9.94 7.86 -1.33
N VAL A 41 9.03 6.99 -0.88
CA VAL A 41 9.34 5.81 -0.06
C VAL A 41 9.26 4.50 -0.84
N LEU A 42 8.49 4.47 -1.94
CA LEU A 42 8.45 3.34 -2.87
C LEU A 42 8.42 3.83 -4.31
N ASN A 43 9.11 3.11 -5.19
CA ASN A 43 9.15 3.38 -6.62
C ASN A 43 8.95 2.10 -7.42
N ARG A 44 7.95 2.10 -8.31
CA ARG A 44 7.60 0.95 -9.18
C ARG A 44 7.38 -0.35 -8.41
N ALA A 45 6.97 -0.25 -7.15
CA ALA A 45 6.66 -1.41 -6.32
C ALA A 45 5.47 -2.19 -6.90
N GLY A 46 5.54 -3.52 -6.79
CA GLY A 46 4.40 -4.39 -7.01
C GLY A 46 3.50 -4.44 -5.77
N TYR A 47 2.34 -5.09 -5.91
CA TYR A 47 1.37 -5.23 -4.82
C TYR A 47 1.98 -5.82 -3.54
N ASP A 48 2.74 -6.91 -3.64
CA ASP A 48 3.32 -7.60 -2.48
C ASP A 48 4.32 -6.71 -1.73
N ALA A 49 5.13 -5.94 -2.46
CA ALA A 49 6.07 -4.99 -1.87
C ALA A 49 5.35 -3.83 -1.16
N GLU A 50 4.22 -3.35 -1.71
CA GLU A 50 3.41 -2.34 -1.04
C GLU A 50 2.73 -2.89 0.24
N ILE A 51 2.25 -4.14 0.21
CA ILE A 51 1.70 -4.83 1.40
C ILE A 51 2.78 -5.03 2.47
N GLN A 52 3.95 -5.52 2.09
CA GLN A 52 5.07 -5.72 3.01
C GLN A 52 5.46 -4.40 3.67
N PHE A 53 5.59 -3.33 2.89
CA PHE A 53 5.88 -1.99 3.42
C PHE A 53 4.84 -1.56 4.46
N CYS A 54 3.55 -1.68 4.15
CA CYS A 54 2.48 -1.31 5.08
C CYS A 54 2.48 -2.18 6.35
N THR A 55 2.97 -3.43 6.28
CA THR A 55 3.07 -4.32 7.43
C THR A 55 4.27 -3.94 8.31
N GLU A 56 5.45 -3.78 7.72
CA GLU A 56 6.70 -3.46 8.44
C GLU A 56 6.65 -2.09 9.11
N HIS A 57 5.93 -1.13 8.51
CA HIS A 57 5.75 0.22 9.06
C HIS A 57 4.53 0.33 9.98
N GLY A 58 3.84 -0.78 10.29
CA GLY A 58 2.70 -0.79 11.21
C GLY A 58 1.48 -0.02 10.71
N LEU A 59 1.32 0.13 9.39
CA LEU A 59 0.24 0.89 8.76
C LEU A 59 -1.07 0.09 8.62
N MET A 60 -1.00 -1.23 8.78
CA MET A 60 -2.16 -2.13 8.79
C MET A 60 -2.95 -2.02 10.11
N LEU A 61 -4.27 -2.21 10.05
CA LEU A 61 -5.09 -2.33 11.27
C LEU A 61 -4.94 -3.72 11.87
N LYS A 62 -4.97 -3.79 13.20
CA LYS A 62 -4.87 -5.04 13.96
C LYS A 62 -6.11 -5.95 13.83
N GLU A 63 -7.24 -5.43 13.36
CA GLU A 63 -8.54 -6.12 13.42
C GLU A 63 -8.71 -7.29 12.43
N ASP A 64 -7.77 -7.53 11.50
CA ASP A 64 -7.74 -8.75 10.66
C ASP A 64 -6.72 -9.80 11.15
N GLN A 65 -6.07 -9.60 12.31
CA GLN A 65 -5.36 -10.69 12.99
C GLN A 65 -6.34 -11.48 13.87
N VAL A 66 -7.43 -11.97 13.30
CA VAL A 66 -8.23 -13.00 13.97
C VAL A 66 -7.37 -14.27 13.93
N PRO A 67 -6.93 -14.86 15.06
CA PRO A 67 -6.38 -16.20 15.03
C PRO A 67 -7.45 -17.07 14.39
N LEU A 68 -7.13 -17.80 13.33
CA LEU A 68 -7.98 -18.90 12.87
C LEU A 68 -8.24 -19.77 14.10
N GLN A 69 -9.41 -19.65 14.71
CA GLN A 69 -9.88 -20.64 15.66
C GLN A 69 -10.15 -21.87 14.82
N THR A 70 -9.23 -22.82 14.92
CA THR A 70 -9.41 -24.20 14.49
C THR A 70 -10.67 -24.73 15.16
N ALA A 71 -11.67 -25.07 14.35
CA ALA A 71 -12.80 -25.90 14.74
C ALA A 71 -12.48 -27.37 14.42
#